data_AF-T1K313-F1
#
_entry.id   AF-T1K313-F1
#
_cell.length_a   1.000
_cell.length_b   1.000
_cell.length_c   1.000
_cell.angle_alpha   90.00
_cell.angle_beta   90.00
_cell.angle_gamma   90.00
#
_symmetry.space_group_name_H-M   'P 1'
#
loop_
_entity.id
_entity.type
_entity.pdbx_description
1 polymer ?
#
loop_
_entity_poly.entity_id
_entity_poly.type
_entity_poly.pdbx_seq_one_letter_code
_entity_poly.pdbx_strand_id
1 'polypeptide(L)'
;MKAVVQRVVKASVSVNNEIISEIGRGICVLVGLSKDDTVTDVDYIVRKLINMRIFDGEDGKRWDLSVKDKKYEILCCSQFTLYAVLKGNKPDFHQSMSPDKSRELYQLFLEKLKKSYDPDLIKEGRFQTACHVNIVNDGPVTICLESPSSKKSEVTE
;
A
#
# COMPACT_ATOMS: atom_id res chain seq x y z
N MET A 1 -10.15 -3.78 -1.70
CA MET A 1 -8.94 -3.28 -1.05
C MET A 1 -8.38 -2.15 -1.87
N LYS A 2 -7.91 -1.08 -1.24
CA LYS A 2 -7.28 0.07 -1.91
C LYS A 2 -5.83 0.22 -1.48
N ALA A 3 -4.97 0.66 -2.39
CA ALA A 3 -3.62 1.07 -2.04
C ALA A 3 -3.23 2.33 -2.81
N VAL A 4 -2.62 3.30 -2.11
CA VAL A 4 -1.92 4.42 -2.75
C VAL A 4 -0.43 4.12 -2.69
N VAL A 5 0.17 3.89 -3.85
CA VAL A 5 1.57 3.52 -4.00
C VAL A 5 2.35 4.72 -4.47
N GLN A 6 3.40 5.08 -3.74
CA GLN A 6 4.29 6.19 -4.09
C GLN A 6 5.70 5.64 -4.30
N ARG A 7 6.31 5.98 -5.44
CA ARG A 7 7.73 5.70 -5.66
C ARG A 7 8.55 6.63 -4.80
N VAL A 8 9.57 6.12 -4.11
CA VAL A 8 10.35 6.91 -3.15
C VAL A 8 11.84 6.70 -3.30
N VAL A 9 12.60 7.76 -3.05
CA VAL A 9 14.05 7.64 -2.80
C VAL A 9 14.37 7.27 -1.35
N LYS A 10 13.45 7.60 -0.42
CA LYS A 10 13.42 7.17 0.99
C LYS A 10 12.04 7.43 1.59
N ALA A 11 11.66 6.62 2.58
CA ALA A 11 10.48 6.85 3.40
C ALA A 11 10.66 6.33 4.82
N SER A 12 9.98 6.92 5.80
CA SER A 12 10.05 6.47 7.19
C SER A 12 8.74 6.71 7.95
N VAL A 13 8.56 5.94 9.01
CA VAL A 13 7.46 6.09 9.97
C VAL A 13 8.04 6.41 11.33
N SER A 14 7.48 7.42 11.99
CA SER A 14 7.81 7.76 13.36
C SER A 14 6.59 7.80 14.27
N VAL A 15 6.80 7.47 15.54
CA VAL A 15 5.82 7.56 16.62
C VAL A 15 6.49 8.33 17.75
N ASN A 16 5.84 9.36 18.29
CA ASN A 16 6.42 10.23 19.33
C ASN A 16 7.81 10.78 18.96
N ASN A 17 8.00 11.15 17.69
CA ASN A 17 9.26 11.63 17.10
C ASN A 17 10.41 10.60 17.02
N GLU A 18 10.16 9.33 17.35
CA GLU A 18 11.12 8.24 17.18
C GLU A 18 10.83 7.47 15.90
N ILE A 19 11.87 7.27 15.07
CA ILE A 19 11.75 6.46 13.85
C ILE A 19 11.62 4.99 14.26
N ILE A 20 10.51 4.38 13.89
CA ILE A 20 10.24 2.96 14.16
C ILE A 20 10.49 2.07 12.95
N SER A 21 10.55 2.66 11.76
CA SER A 21 10.65 1.94 10.49
C SER A 21 11.10 2.90 9.39
N GLU A 22 12.01 2.46 8.54
CA GLU A 22 12.49 3.24 7.40
C GLU A 22 12.92 2.35 6.24
N ILE A 23 12.85 2.93 5.03
CA ILE A 23 13.33 2.35 3.79
C ILE A 23 14.15 3.39 3.01
N GLY A 24 15.10 2.91 2.24
CA GLY A 24 15.75 3.63 1.15
C GLY A 24 14.87 3.64 -0.11
N ARG A 25 15.48 3.30 -1.25
CA ARG A 25 14.78 3.32 -2.55
C ARG A 25 13.72 2.24 -2.61
N GLY A 26 12.55 2.60 -3.12
CA GLY A 26 11.46 1.63 -3.31
C GLY A 26 10.09 2.27 -3.38
N ILE A 27 9.13 1.70 -2.66
CA ILE A 27 7.75 2.19 -2.61
C ILE A 27 7.24 2.38 -1.19
N CYS A 28 6.55 3.50 -0.95
CA CYS A 28 5.73 3.71 0.23
C CYS A 28 4.27 3.44 -0.14
N VAL A 29 3.59 2.57 0.61
CA VAL A 29 2.25 2.08 0.30
C VAL A 29 1.31 2.40 1.45
N LEU A 30 0.30 3.24 1.18
CA LEU A 30 -0.82 3.44 2.09
C LEU A 30 -1.91 2.42 1.75
N VAL A 31 -2.25 1.53 2.69
CA VAL A 31 -3.15 0.39 2.46
C VAL A 31 -4.48 0.61 3.18
N GLY A 32 -5.56 0.67 2.41
CA GLY A 32 -6.92 0.79 2.92
C GLY A 32 -7.65 -0.55 2.79
N LEU A 33 -8.40 -0.91 3.84
CA LEU A 33 -9.23 -2.11 3.89
C LEU A 33 -10.71 -1.73 3.93
N SER A 34 -11.50 -2.27 3.02
CA SER A 34 -12.97 -2.17 3.01
C SER A 34 -13.58 -3.22 3.93
N LYS A 35 -14.77 -2.96 4.48
CA LYS A 35 -15.59 -3.96 5.20
C LYS A 35 -15.91 -5.22 4.37
N ASP A 36 -15.87 -5.10 3.05
CA ASP A 36 -16.17 -6.17 2.09
C ASP A 36 -14.91 -6.88 1.57
N ASP A 37 -13.71 -6.49 2.02
CA ASP A 37 -12.47 -7.09 1.54
C ASP A 37 -12.29 -8.52 2.04
N THR A 38 -11.73 -9.33 1.16
CA THR A 38 -11.49 -10.75 1.37
C THR A 38 -10.02 -11.10 1.13
N VAL A 39 -9.66 -12.37 1.33
CA VAL A 39 -8.32 -12.88 1.04
C VAL A 39 -7.96 -12.72 -0.44
N THR A 40 -8.93 -12.82 -1.36
CA THR A 40 -8.66 -12.63 -2.79
C THR A 40 -8.26 -11.19 -3.14
N ASP A 41 -8.77 -10.21 -2.39
CA ASP A 41 -8.39 -8.80 -2.52
C ASP A 41 -6.94 -8.58 -2.07
N VAL A 42 -6.54 -9.22 -0.97
CA VAL A 42 -5.16 -9.23 -0.48
C VAL A 42 -4.23 -9.79 -1.56
N ASP A 43 -4.55 -10.97 -2.09
CA ASP A 43 -3.74 -11.64 -3.11
C ASP A 43 -3.59 -10.78 -4.38
N TYR A 44 -4.66 -10.11 -4.79
CA TYR A 44 -4.62 -9.18 -5.91
C TYR A 44 -3.65 -8.02 -5.65
N ILE A 45 -3.78 -7.34 -4.51
CA ILE A 45 -2.95 -6.17 -4.19
C ILE A 45 -1.49 -6.57 -4.02
N VAL A 46 -1.18 -7.64 -3.28
CA VAL A 46 0.20 -8.15 -3.12
C VAL A 46 0.85 -8.40 -4.47
N ARG A 47 0.16 -9.12 -5.37
CA ARG A 47 0.67 -9.38 -6.72
C ARG A 47 0.91 -8.10 -7.50
N LYS A 48 0.01 -7.10 -7.39
CA LYS A 48 0.21 -5.81 -8.06
C LYS A 48 1.38 -5.04 -7.50
N LEU A 49 1.53 -4.93 -6.18
CA LEU A 49 2.65 -4.20 -5.55
C LEU A 49 4.02 -4.75 -5.99
N ILE A 50 4.16 -6.07 -6.02
CA ILE A 50 5.45 -6.72 -6.33
C ILE A 50 5.81 -6.57 -7.82
N ASN A 51 4.83 -6.66 -8.72
CA ASN A 51 5.08 -6.78 -10.16
C ASN A 51 4.80 -5.50 -10.97
N MET A 52 4.24 -4.45 -10.34
CA MET A 52 3.94 -3.21 -11.05
C MET A 52 5.24 -2.53 -11.48
N ARG A 53 5.34 -2.24 -12.78
CA ARG A 53 6.53 -1.65 -13.40
C ARG A 53 6.48 -0.13 -13.31
N ILE A 54 7.07 0.42 -12.25
CA ILE A 54 7.11 1.88 -12.01
C ILE A 54 8.52 2.46 -11.98
N PHE A 55 9.53 1.62 -12.17
CA PHE A 55 10.93 2.01 -12.24
C PHE A 55 11.43 1.91 -13.68
N ASP A 56 12.41 2.75 -14.00
CA ASP A 56 13.01 2.75 -15.33
C ASP A 56 14.03 1.61 -15.46
N GLY A 57 14.10 1.05 -16.67
CA GLY A 57 15.07 0.07 -17.11
C GLY A 57 16.51 0.60 -17.07
N GLU A 58 17.48 -0.30 -17.09
CA GLU A 58 18.91 0.08 -17.13
C GLU A 58 19.33 0.74 -18.44
N ASP A 59 18.59 0.48 -19.51
CA ASP A 59 18.70 1.09 -20.84
C ASP A 59 17.98 2.46 -20.94
N GLY A 60 17.43 2.96 -19.84
CA GLY A 60 16.63 4.18 -19.80
C GLY A 60 15.18 4.00 -20.26
N LYS A 61 14.74 2.76 -20.54
CA LYS A 61 13.35 2.48 -20.89
C LYS A 61 12.43 2.77 -19.71
N ARG A 62 11.50 3.70 -19.90
CA ARG A 62 10.58 4.10 -18.82
C ARG A 62 9.56 3.00 -18.52
N TRP A 63 9.17 2.89 -17.25
CA TRP A 63 8.09 1.99 -16.79
C TRP A 63 8.35 0.51 -17.08
N ASP A 64 9.57 0.04 -16.89
CA ASP A 64 9.98 -1.29 -17.33
C ASP A 64 10.21 -2.28 -16.19
N LEU A 65 10.62 -1.80 -15.02
CA LEU A 65 11.02 -2.64 -13.89
C LEU A 65 10.12 -2.42 -12.68
N SER A 66 9.88 -3.51 -11.96
CA SER A 66 9.14 -3.52 -10.70
C SER A 66 10.06 -3.30 -9.49
N VAL A 67 9.44 -3.13 -8.31
CA VAL A 67 10.19 -3.06 -7.04
C VAL A 67 11.02 -4.32 -6.81
N LYS A 68 10.47 -5.48 -7.22
CA LYS A 68 11.15 -6.78 -7.13
C LYS A 68 12.35 -6.87 -8.06
N ASP A 69 12.22 -6.42 -9.31
CA ASP A 69 13.31 -6.46 -10.28
C ASP A 69 14.50 -5.60 -9.83
N LYS A 70 14.22 -4.45 -9.19
CA LYS A 70 15.24 -3.55 -8.64
C LYS A 70 15.79 -3.99 -7.28
N LYS A 71 15.22 -5.03 -6.66
CA LYS A 71 15.53 -5.44 -5.28
C LYS A 71 15.37 -4.29 -4.27
N TYR A 72 14.31 -3.51 -4.44
CA TYR A 72 14.02 -2.33 -3.65
C TYR A 72 13.03 -2.62 -2.52
N GLU A 73 12.93 -1.68 -1.58
CA GLU A 73 12.19 -1.88 -0.34
C GLU A 73 10.71 -1.44 -0.47
N ILE A 74 9.87 -1.97 0.42
CA ILE A 74 8.45 -1.63 0.51
C ILE A 74 8.13 -1.23 1.95
N LEU A 75 7.59 -0.02 2.14
CA LEU A 75 7.08 0.44 3.43
C LEU A 75 5.55 0.47 3.38
N CYS A 76 4.90 -0.37 4.18
CA CYS A 76 3.44 -0.46 4.26
C CYS A 76 2.91 0.28 5.50
N CYS A 77 1.91 1.14 5.29
CA CYS A 77 1.19 1.85 6.35
C CYS A 77 -0.32 1.63 6.19
N SER A 78 -0.99 1.19 7.26
CA SER A 78 -2.45 1.09 7.28
C SER A 78 -3.10 2.48 7.17
N GLN A 79 -4.05 2.66 6.25
CA GLN A 79 -4.68 3.95 5.94
C GLN A 79 -6.19 3.78 5.68
N PHE A 80 -6.97 3.68 6.75
CA PHE A 80 -8.43 3.50 6.64
C PHE A 80 -9.13 4.65 5.90
N THR A 81 -8.54 5.85 5.92
CA THR A 81 -9.10 7.06 5.30
C THR A 81 -9.18 6.99 3.77
N LEU A 82 -8.54 6.02 3.12
CA LEU A 82 -8.70 5.77 1.69
C LEU A 82 -10.14 5.35 1.31
N TYR A 83 -10.95 4.97 2.31
CA TYR A 83 -12.37 4.66 2.18
C TYR A 83 -13.28 5.77 2.71
N ALA A 84 -12.78 6.99 2.81
CA ALA A 84 -13.60 8.15 3.12
C ALA A 84 -14.66 8.39 2.03
N VAL A 85 -15.89 8.64 2.48
CA VAL A 85 -16.97 9.25 1.69
C VAL A 85 -17.25 10.61 2.29
N LEU A 86 -17.34 11.65 1.47
CA LEU A 86 -17.61 13.00 1.98
C LEU A 86 -19.12 13.24 2.07
N LYS A 87 -19.62 13.51 3.28
CA LYS A 87 -20.97 14.04 3.53
C LYS A 87 -20.85 15.56 3.66
N GLY A 88 -21.05 16.27 2.56
CA GLY A 88 -20.61 17.66 2.44
C GLY A 88 -19.07 17.72 2.48
N ASN A 89 -18.51 18.41 3.47
CA ASN A 89 -17.05 18.49 3.68
C ASN A 89 -16.54 17.55 4.79
N LYS A 90 -17.45 16.84 5.49
CA LYS A 90 -17.07 15.93 6.58
C LYS A 90 -16.79 14.53 6.04
N PRO A 91 -15.61 13.94 6.31
CA PRO A 91 -15.35 12.56 5.93
C PRO A 91 -16.12 11.60 6.82
N ASP A 92 -16.68 10.57 6.19
CA ASP A 92 -17.37 9.44 6.79
C ASP A 92 -16.67 8.15 6.33
N PHE A 93 -16.42 7.22 7.25
CA PHE A 93 -15.60 6.03 7.01
C PHE A 93 -16.39 4.73 7.12
N HIS A 94 -17.71 4.76 6.92
CA HIS A 94 -18.59 3.57 6.99
C HIS A 94 -18.25 2.45 6.00
N GLN A 95 -17.39 2.70 5.01
CA GLN A 95 -16.89 1.69 4.07
C GLN A 95 -15.60 1.01 4.56
N SER A 96 -14.88 1.62 5.51
CA SER A 96 -13.66 1.04 6.08
C SER A 96 -13.99 -0.19 6.92
N MET A 97 -13.09 -1.18 6.90
CA MET A 97 -13.18 -2.35 7.78
C MET A 97 -13.07 -1.94 9.26
N SER A 98 -13.75 -2.66 10.15
CA SER A 98 -13.66 -2.40 11.59
C SER A 98 -12.25 -2.65 12.14
N PRO A 99 -11.84 -1.96 13.23
CA PRO A 99 -10.53 -2.08 13.85
C PRO A 99 -10.01 -3.53 14.00
N ASP A 100 -10.80 -4.43 14.56
CA ASP A 100 -10.34 -5.79 14.86
C ASP A 100 -10.16 -6.64 13.60
N LYS A 101 -11.16 -6.67 12.72
CA LYS A 101 -11.07 -7.37 11.43
C LYS A 101 -9.95 -6.81 10.55
N SER A 102 -9.77 -5.48 10.58
CA SER A 102 -8.74 -4.81 9.80
C SER A 102 -7.33 -5.19 10.26
N ARG A 103 -7.13 -5.43 11.56
CA ARG A 103 -5.85 -5.89 12.12
C ARG A 103 -5.49 -7.26 11.56
N GLU A 104 -6.44 -8.20 11.61
CA GLU A 104 -6.27 -9.57 11.12
C GLU A 104 -5.97 -9.59 9.61
N LEU A 105 -6.76 -8.87 8.81
CA LEU A 105 -6.57 -8.86 7.37
C LEU A 105 -5.30 -8.11 6.94
N TYR A 106 -4.92 -7.04 7.65
CA TYR A 106 -3.68 -6.32 7.40
C TYR A 106 -2.44 -7.18 7.73
N GLN A 107 -2.50 -7.94 8.83
CA GLN A 107 -1.45 -8.89 9.19
C GLN A 107 -1.29 -9.97 8.11
N LEU A 108 -2.40 -10.54 7.63
CA LEU A 108 -2.40 -11.50 6.52
C LEU A 108 -1.81 -10.89 5.23
N PHE A 109 -2.12 -9.62 4.95
CA PHE A 109 -1.54 -8.89 3.82
C PHE A 109 -0.01 -8.80 3.92
N LEU A 110 0.52 -8.41 5.08
CA LEU A 110 1.96 -8.33 5.30
C LEU A 110 2.65 -9.69 5.21
N GLU A 111 2.04 -10.73 5.78
CA GLU A 111 2.55 -12.10 5.70
C GLU A 111 2.63 -12.60 4.25
N LYS A 112 1.57 -12.40 3.47
CA LYS A 112 1.55 -12.75 2.04
C LYS A 112 2.55 -11.94 1.23
N LEU A 113 2.73 -10.66 1.55
CA LEU A 113 3.71 -9.78 0.91
C LEU A 113 5.14 -10.27 1.19
N LYS A 114 5.48 -10.51 2.46
CA LYS A 114 6.77 -11.05 2.90
C LYS A 114 7.05 -12.42 2.26
N LYS A 115 6.05 -13.31 2.17
CA LYS A 115 6.18 -14.62 1.51
C LYS A 115 6.37 -14.55 0.00
N SER A 116 5.78 -13.55 -0.66
CA SER A 116 5.82 -13.41 -2.13
C SER A 116 7.06 -12.65 -2.63
N TYR A 117 7.81 -12.04 -1.71
CA TYR A 117 9.02 -11.28 -1.97
C TYR A 117 10.12 -11.63 -0.95
N ASP A 118 10.98 -10.68 -0.60
CA ASP A 118 12.01 -10.80 0.43
C ASP A 118 11.51 -10.18 1.73
N PRO A 119 11.35 -10.95 2.83
CA PRO A 119 10.89 -10.43 4.11
C PRO A 119 11.74 -9.27 4.66
N ASP A 120 13.04 -9.24 4.38
CA ASP A 120 13.94 -8.21 4.93
C ASP A 120 13.72 -6.85 4.28
N LEU A 121 13.20 -6.84 3.04
CA LEU A 121 12.88 -5.63 2.26
C LEU A 121 11.45 -5.11 2.51
N ILE A 122 10.66 -5.80 3.34
CA ILE A 122 9.31 -5.36 3.72
C ILE A 122 9.34 -4.72 5.10
N LYS A 123 9.00 -3.43 5.15
CA LYS A 123 8.87 -2.65 6.37
C LYS A 123 7.42 -2.25 6.59
N GLU A 124 7.06 -2.04 7.85
CA GLU A 124 5.70 -1.66 8.23
C GLU A 124 5.71 -0.53 9.26
N GLY A 125 4.66 0.28 9.26
CA GLY A 125 4.36 1.20 10.36
C GLY A 125 3.68 0.50 11.55
N ARG A 126 3.41 1.25 12.62
CA ARG A 126 2.65 0.73 13.77
C ARG A 126 1.15 0.88 13.52
N PHE A 127 0.44 -0.24 13.49
CA PHE A 127 -1.01 -0.28 13.29
C PHE A 127 -1.77 0.51 14.37
N GLN A 128 -2.83 1.24 13.97
CA GLN A 128 -3.72 2.02 14.84
C GLN A 128 -3.02 3.02 15.79
N THR A 129 -1.81 3.46 15.47
CA THR A 129 -1.10 4.48 16.24
C THR A 129 -0.96 5.75 15.41
N ALA A 130 -1.13 6.92 16.05
CA ALA A 130 -0.80 8.18 15.41
C ALA A 130 0.69 8.18 15.02
N CYS A 131 0.95 8.22 13.73
CA CYS A 131 2.29 8.17 13.18
C CYS A 131 2.52 9.32 12.20
N HIS A 132 3.76 9.77 12.12
CA HIS A 132 4.21 10.66 11.06
C HIS A 132 4.92 9.83 10.00
N VAL A 133 4.42 9.88 8.77
CA VAL A 133 5.00 9.18 7.63
C VAL A 133 5.75 10.22 6.77
N ASN A 134 7.07 10.11 6.72
CA ASN A 134 7.91 10.92 5.84
C ASN A 134 8.06 10.21 4.50
N ILE A 135 7.74 10.90 3.41
CA ILE A 135 7.74 10.32 2.06
C ILE A 135 8.49 11.26 1.14
N VAL A 136 9.66 10.85 0.66
CA VAL A 136 10.40 11.62 -0.35
C VAL A 136 10.09 10.99 -1.71
N ASN A 137 9.03 11.52 -2.33
CA ASN A 137 8.49 10.98 -3.59
C ASN A 137 9.47 11.20 -4.76
N ASP A 138 9.71 10.15 -5.53
CA ASP A 138 10.65 10.11 -6.64
C ASP A 138 9.92 10.26 -7.98
N GLY A 139 9.84 11.49 -8.50
CA GLY A 139 9.19 11.81 -9.77
C GLY A 139 8.42 13.14 -9.78
N PRO A 140 7.28 13.26 -9.05
CA PRO A 140 6.64 12.22 -8.25
C PRO A 140 5.89 11.19 -9.10
N VAL A 141 5.83 9.95 -8.62
CA VAL A 141 5.02 8.86 -9.20
C VAL A 141 4.10 8.34 -8.12
N THR A 142 2.79 8.42 -8.36
CA THR A 142 1.75 7.96 -7.44
C THR A 142 0.70 7.16 -8.20
N ILE A 143 0.45 5.92 -7.76
CA ILE A 143 -0.50 5.00 -8.40
C ILE A 143 -1.56 4.61 -7.37
N CYS A 144 -2.83 4.79 -7.73
CA CYS A 144 -3.95 4.28 -6.97
C CYS A 144 -4.34 2.89 -7.49
N LEU A 145 -4.24 1.89 -6.63
CA LEU A 145 -4.69 0.53 -6.89
C LEU A 145 -5.99 0.26 -6.15
N GLU A 146 -6.91 -0.44 -6.82
CA GLU A 146 -8.13 -0.96 -6.22
C GLU A 146 -8.27 -2.42 -6.68
N SER A 147 -8.49 -3.35 -5.75
CA SER A 147 -8.82 -4.73 -6.10
C SER A 147 -10.22 -4.78 -6.73
N PRO A 148 -10.47 -5.69 -7.70
CA PRO A 148 -11.78 -5.80 -8.32
C PRO A 148 -12.83 -6.16 -7.26
N SER A 149 -13.90 -5.37 -7.19
CA SER A 149 -15.08 -5.79 -6.42
C SER A 149 -15.87 -6.81 -7.22
N SER A 150 -16.35 -7.87 -6.59
CA SER A 150 -17.30 -8.83 -7.19
C SER A 150 -18.58 -8.20 -7.74
N LYS A 151 -18.88 -6.94 -7.41
CA LYS A 151 -20.05 -6.17 -7.89
C LYS A 151 -19.79 -5.28 -9.11
N LYS A 152 -18.55 -5.11 -9.58
CA LYS A 152 -18.22 -4.21 -10.72
C LYS A 152 -18.23 -4.92 -12.09
N SER A 153 -18.52 -6.22 -12.12
CA SER A 153 -18.50 -7.02 -13.35
C SER A 153 -19.80 -6.96 -14.18
N GLU A 154 -20.85 -6.26 -13.71
CA GLU A 154 -22.16 -6.22 -14.39
C GLU A 154 -22.42 -4.96 -15.24
N VAL A 155 -21.47 -4.03 -15.35
CA VAL A 155 -21.68 -2.82 -16.16
C VAL A 155 -20.45 -2.52 -17.02
N THR A 156 -20.18 -3.39 -18.00
CA THR A 156 -19.57 -3.04 -19.29
C THR A 156 -19.59 -4.28 -20.19
N GLU A 157 -20.68 -4.43 -20.96
CA GLU A 157 -20.68 -4.96 -22.32
C GLU A 157 -21.25 -3.89 -23.25
#